data_AF-A0A7W7D9R4-F1
#
_entry.id   AF-A0A7W7D9R4-F1
#
_cell.length_a   1.000
_cell.length_b   1.000
_cell.length_c   1.000
_cell.angle_alpha   90.00
_cell.angle_beta   90.00
_cell.angle_gamma   90.00
#
_symmetry.space_group_name_H-M   'P 1'
#
loop_
_entity.id
_entity.type
_entity.pdbx_description
1 polymer ?
#
loop_
_entity_poly.entity_id
_entity_poly.type
_entity_poly.pdbx_seq_one_letter_code
_entity_poly.pdbx_strand_id
1 'polypeptide(L)'
;MKPGPLDLIEELDAPEVIYSNSGIQVARATGVKGSLYEVTPSNRATAAELADGFAHIPPNAVVRDAFSDEGEVCINFWDAA
;
A
#
# COMPACT_ATOMS: atom_id res chain seq x y z
N MET A 1 10.06 -0.63 16.89
CA MET A 1 9.49 -1.46 15.80
C MET A 1 9.43 -0.57 14.58
N LYS A 2 9.90 -1.04 13.42
CA LYS A 2 10.08 -0.20 12.22
C LYS A 2 8.70 -0.03 11.57
N PRO A 3 8.15 1.20 11.49
CA PRO A 3 6.93 1.44 10.74
C PRO A 3 7.33 1.40 9.26
N GLY A 4 7.01 0.32 8.58
CA GLY A 4 7.34 0.11 7.18
C GLY A 4 6.69 -1.17 6.68
N PRO A 5 6.47 -1.27 5.36
CA PRO A 5 5.72 -2.37 4.77
C PRO A 5 6.34 -3.72 5.15
N LEU A 6 5.59 -4.51 5.93
CA LEU A 6 6.12 -5.69 6.64
C LEU A 6 6.55 -6.83 5.69
N ASP A 7 6.12 -6.80 4.42
CA ASP A 7 6.31 -7.91 3.46
C ASP A 7 6.86 -7.47 2.08
N LEU A 8 7.36 -6.23 1.95
CA LEU A 8 7.92 -5.67 0.71
C LEU A 8 9.46 -5.74 0.64
N ILE A 9 10.13 -6.20 1.69
CA ILE A 9 11.52 -5.79 1.96
C ILE A 9 12.59 -6.68 1.27
N GLU A 10 12.31 -7.93 0.89
CA GLU A 10 13.37 -8.77 0.29
C GLU A 10 13.50 -8.66 -1.25
N GLU A 11 12.45 -8.30 -2.00
CA GLU A 11 12.51 -8.29 -3.48
C GLU A 11 12.26 -6.92 -4.15
N LEU A 12 11.83 -5.90 -3.38
CA LEU A 12 11.22 -4.68 -3.93
C LEU A 12 11.82 -3.34 -3.43
N ASP A 13 12.80 -3.41 -2.53
CA ASP A 13 13.85 -2.49 -1.98
C ASP A 13 13.86 -0.95 -2.21
N ALA A 14 12.82 -0.34 -2.79
CA ALA A 14 12.66 1.11 -2.91
C ALA A 14 11.17 1.51 -2.83
N PRO A 15 10.54 1.42 -1.63
CA PRO A 15 9.20 1.93 -1.43
C PRO A 15 9.19 3.46 -1.44
N GLU A 16 8.35 4.06 -2.27
CA GLU A 16 8.06 5.49 -2.31
C GLU A 16 6.62 5.72 -1.84
N VAL A 17 6.42 6.64 -0.90
CA VAL A 17 5.07 7.06 -0.51
C VAL A 17 4.55 8.02 -1.58
N ILE A 18 3.57 7.56 -2.36
CA ILE A 18 3.00 8.34 -3.46
C ILE A 18 1.78 9.15 -3.04
N TYR A 19 1.16 8.77 -1.92
CA TYR A 19 0.01 9.47 -1.36
C TYR A 19 -0.14 9.18 0.13
N SER A 20 -0.59 10.18 0.90
CA SER A 20 -0.98 10.01 2.29
C SER A 20 -1.99 11.09 2.71
N ASN A 21 -2.96 10.69 3.52
CA ASN A 21 -3.86 11.58 4.26
C ASN A 21 -3.97 11.11 5.73
N SER A 22 -4.90 11.68 6.50
CA SER A 22 -5.13 11.31 7.91
C SER A 22 -5.63 9.87 8.12
N GLY A 23 -6.22 9.26 7.10
CA GLY A 23 -6.82 7.93 7.15
C GLY A 23 -6.02 6.84 6.47
N ILE A 24 -5.18 7.15 5.47
CA ILE A 24 -4.53 6.14 4.63
C ILE A 24 -3.14 6.60 4.14
N GLN A 25 -2.26 5.63 3.96
CA GLN A 25 -0.99 5.79 3.25
C GLN A 25 -0.97 4.84 2.05
N VAL A 26 -0.47 5.31 0.91
CA VAL A 26 -0.24 4.50 -0.28
C VAL A 26 1.23 4.61 -0.64
N ALA A 27 1.91 3.47 -0.64
CA ALA A 27 3.29 3.32 -1.06
C ALA A 27 3.36 2.52 -2.36
N ARG A 28 4.35 2.82 -3.19
CA ARG A 28 4.71 2.06 -4.37
C ARG A 28 6.12 1.52 -4.21
N ALA A 29 6.28 0.22 -4.36
CA ALA A 29 7.58 -0.40 -4.56
C ALA A 29 7.99 -0.27 -6.03
N THR A 30 9.23 0.17 -6.26
CA THR A 30 9.82 0.32 -7.61
C THR A 30 11.03 -0.59 -7.84
N GLY A 31 11.24 -1.58 -6.97
CA GLY A 31 12.36 -2.51 -7.07
C GLY A 31 12.33 -3.44 -8.28
N VAL A 32 13.24 -4.41 -8.28
CA VAL A 32 13.67 -5.18 -9.47
C VAL A 32 12.53 -6.00 -10.11
N LYS A 33 11.50 -6.38 -9.34
CA LYS A 33 10.38 -7.20 -9.82
C LYS A 33 9.11 -6.43 -10.22
N GLY A 34 9.16 -5.10 -10.27
CA GLY A 34 8.09 -4.27 -10.83
C GLY A 34 7.24 -3.52 -9.79
N SER A 35 6.18 -2.88 -10.29
CA SER A 35 5.32 -1.95 -9.57
C SER A 35 4.32 -2.69 -8.65
N LEU A 36 4.61 -2.75 -7.35
CA LEU A 36 3.64 -3.17 -6.34
C LEU A 36 3.17 -1.94 -5.56
N TYR A 37 1.89 -1.89 -5.19
CA TYR A 37 1.34 -0.84 -4.33
C TYR A 37 0.91 -1.45 -3.00
N GLU A 38 1.30 -0.84 -1.90
CA GLU A 38 0.79 -1.17 -0.57
C GLU A 38 -0.07 -0.03 -0.06
N VAL A 39 -1.22 -0.40 0.49
CA VAL A 39 -2.14 0.51 1.15
C VAL A 39 -2.21 0.17 2.62
N THR A 40 -1.92 1.17 3.45
CA THR A 40 -1.92 1.05 4.91
C THR A 40 -2.97 2.00 5.48
N PRO A 41 -4.23 1.55 5.67
CA PRO A 41 -5.23 2.35 6.33
C PRO A 41 -4.99 2.42 7.85
N SER A 42 -5.22 3.59 8.43
CA SER A 42 -5.27 3.76 9.87
C SER A 42 -6.54 3.12 10.45
N ASN A 43 -6.50 2.77 11.74
CA ASN A 43 -7.65 2.23 12.46
C ASN A 43 -8.84 3.21 12.63
N ARG A 44 -8.69 4.47 12.20
CA ARG A 44 -9.72 5.52 12.24
C ARG A 44 -10.10 6.03 10.85
N ALA A 45 -9.61 5.38 9.79
CA ALA A 45 -9.89 5.77 8.42
C ALA A 45 -11.41 5.80 8.16
N THR A 46 -11.89 6.91 7.63
CA THR A 46 -13.25 7.02 7.11
C THR A 46 -13.32 6.40 5.71
N ALA A 47 -14.51 5.99 5.29
CA ALA A 47 -14.72 5.47 3.94
C ALA A 47 -14.33 6.48 2.84
N ALA A 48 -14.47 7.79 3.11
CA ALA A 48 -14.08 8.85 2.19
C ALA A 48 -12.55 8.93 2.04
N GLU A 49 -11.80 8.85 3.14
CA GLU A 49 -10.33 8.85 3.09
C GLU A 49 -9.79 7.60 2.40
N LEU A 50 -10.43 6.45 2.61
CA LEU A 50 -10.10 5.22 1.90
C LEU A 50 -10.32 5.37 0.39
N ALA A 51 -11.49 5.87 -0.02
CA ALA A 51 -11.81 6.09 -1.43
C ALA A 51 -10.84 7.08 -2.10
N ASP A 52 -10.47 8.15 -1.40
CA ASP A 52 -9.47 9.12 -1.88
C ASP A 52 -8.10 8.45 -2.07
N GLY A 53 -7.63 7.67 -1.09
CA GLY A 53 -6.38 6.91 -1.20
C GLY A 53 -6.38 5.91 -2.34
N PHE A 54 -7.47 5.14 -2.52
CA PHE A 54 -7.58 4.18 -3.62
C PHE A 54 -7.60 4.85 -5.00
N ALA A 55 -7.97 6.13 -5.11
CA ALA A 55 -7.90 6.88 -6.37
C ALA A 55 -6.45 7.14 -6.83
N HIS A 56 -5.46 6.97 -5.96
CA HIS A 56 -4.03 7.10 -6.28
C HIS A 56 -3.36 5.78 -6.69
N ILE A 57 -4.12 4.68 -6.72
CA ILE A 57 -3.68 3.39 -7.25
C ILE A 57 -4.05 3.32 -8.73
N PRO A 58 -3.21 2.73 -9.61
CA PRO A 58 -3.57 2.54 -11.01
C PRO A 58 -4.91 1.80 -11.15
N PRO A 59 -5.79 2.20 -12.08
CA PRO A 59 -7.13 1.63 -12.23
C PRO A 59 -7.12 0.16 -12.70
N ASN A 60 -6.00 -0.29 -13.26
CA ASN A 60 -5.72 -1.67 -13.67
C ASN A 60 -5.10 -2.51 -12.54
N ALA A 61 -4.74 -1.91 -11.40
CA ALA A 61 -4.10 -2.66 -10.33
C ALA A 61 -5.03 -3.72 -9.75
N VAL A 62 -4.48 -4.90 -9.47
CA VAL A 62 -5.24 -6.05 -8.96
C VAL A 62 -4.78 -6.37 -7.56
N VAL A 63 -5.73 -6.60 -6.65
CA VAL A 63 -5.44 -7.05 -5.28
C VAL A 63 -4.61 -8.33 -5.32
N ARG A 64 -3.44 -8.30 -4.68
CA ARG A 64 -2.57 -9.46 -4.47
C ARG A 64 -3.01 -10.21 -3.22
N ASP A 65 -2.98 -9.50 -2.09
CA ASP A 65 -3.34 -10.01 -0.77
C ASP A 65 -3.75 -8.86 0.14
N ALA A 66 -4.33 -9.23 1.28
CA ALA A 66 -4.60 -8.34 2.39
C ALA A 66 -4.37 -9.10 3.68
N PHE A 67 -3.63 -8.51 4.61
CA PHE A 67 -3.32 -9.11 5.89
C PHE A 67 -3.34 -8.05 6.99
N SER A 68 -3.45 -8.53 8.23
CA SER A 68 -3.21 -7.70 9.40
C SER A 68 -1.98 -8.22 10.10
N ASP A 69 -1.06 -7.32 10.39
CA ASP A 69 0.15 -7.61 11.15
C ASP A 69 0.39 -6.49 12.17
N GLU A 70 0.75 -6.87 13.39
CA GLU A 70 0.96 -5.98 14.55
C GLU A 70 -0.16 -4.93 14.81
N GLY A 71 -1.39 -5.18 14.34
CA GLY A 71 -2.54 -4.26 14.49
C GLY A 71 -2.67 -3.22 13.38
N GLU A 72 -1.81 -3.28 12.37
CA GLU A 72 -1.93 -2.56 11.11
C GLU A 72 -2.56 -3.47 10.06
N VAL A 73 -3.31 -2.89 9.13
CA VAL A 73 -3.83 -3.60 7.95
C VAL A 73 -2.96 -3.19 6.78
N CYS A 74 -2.52 -4.17 5.99
CA CYS A 74 -1.81 -3.93 4.73
C CYS A 74 -2.60 -4.59 3.60
N ILE A 75 -2.79 -3.84 2.51
CA ILE A 75 -3.45 -4.34 1.31
C ILE A 75 -2.50 -4.11 0.14
N ASN A 76 -2.08 -5.20 -0.51
CA ASN A 76 -1.13 -5.14 -1.62
C ASN A 76 -1.83 -5.29 -2.96
N PHE A 77 -1.32 -4.59 -3.96
CA PHE A 77 -1.81 -4.61 -5.33
C PHE A 77 -0.65 -4.78 -6.31
N TRP A 78 -0.84 -5.64 -7.31
CA TRP A 78 0.02 -5.68 -8.48
C TRP A 78 -0.41 -4.62 -9.49
N ASP A 79 0.52 -3.91 -10.09
CA ASP A 79 0.27 -3.21 -11.34
C ASP A 79 0.07 -4.24 -12.45
N ALA A 80 -1.13 -4.32 -13.02
CA ALA A 80 -1.38 -5.21 -14.15
C ALA A 80 -0.84 -4.54 -15.42
N ALA A 81 0.46 -4.68 -15.68
CA ALA A 81 1.09 -4.22 -16.91
C ALA A 81 0.33 -4.66 -18.18
#